data_AF-A0A9Q0GS72-F1
#
_entry.id   AF-A0A9Q0GS72-F1
#
_cell.length_a   1.000
_cell.length_b   1.000
_cell.length_c   1.000
_cell.angle_alpha   90.00
_cell.angle_beta   90.00
_cell.angle_gamma   90.00
#
_symmetry.space_group_name_H-M   'P 1'
#
loop_
_entity.id
_entity.type
_entity.pdbx_description
1 polymer ?
#
loop_
_entity_poly.entity_id
_entity_poly.type
_entity_poly.pdbx_seq_one_letter_code
_entity_poly.pdbx_strand_id
1 'polypeptide(L)'
;MLNWKNPQEAEIRLAVAESLSKLAGKKQNSLRVAGIPGAMEFISSLLNTQRSSNGASDETLEGESVNDQQNEFSAFNQLGLSILKKLARDHDNCEKIGNTRGLLPKIIDFSCTGERLFRNSHDKYSRILAAKKSLRMLKLLARTSGTAGKHLRQDIVEIVHNNQHQGNSQVW
;
A
#
# COMPACT_ATOMS: atom_id res chain seq x y z
N MET A 1 2.78 22.54 -1.23
CA MET A 1 3.02 21.07 -1.35
C MET A 1 1.67 20.44 -1.65
N LEU A 2 1.51 19.71 -2.76
CA LEU A 2 0.22 19.12 -3.14
C LEU A 2 -0.32 18.26 -1.99
N ASN A 3 -1.56 18.49 -1.57
CA ASN A 3 -2.17 17.73 -0.50
C ASN A 3 -2.68 16.40 -1.09
N TRP A 4 -1.82 15.38 -1.09
CA TRP A 4 -2.12 14.06 -1.67
C TRP A 4 -3.29 13.30 -1.00
N LYS A 5 -3.88 13.89 0.05
CA LYS A 5 -5.06 13.37 0.74
C LYS A 5 -6.34 14.12 0.41
N ASN A 6 -6.28 15.21 -0.37
CA ASN A 6 -7.47 16.00 -0.71
C ASN A 6 -8.44 15.20 -1.62
N PRO A 7 -9.68 14.93 -1.19
CA PRO A 7 -10.69 14.26 -2.02
C PRO A 7 -10.99 14.99 -3.32
N GLN A 8 -10.95 16.33 -3.33
CA GLN A 8 -11.26 17.14 -4.52
C GLN A 8 -10.24 16.96 -5.66
N GLU A 9 -9.05 16.43 -5.35
CA GLU A 9 -7.98 16.18 -6.31
C GLU A 9 -7.89 14.69 -6.70
N ALA A 10 -8.92 13.90 -6.42
CA ALA A 10 -9.02 12.46 -6.76
C ALA A 10 -8.63 12.15 -8.22
N GLU A 11 -9.22 12.85 -9.18
CA GLU A 11 -8.97 12.62 -10.61
C GLU A 11 -7.52 12.91 -10.99
N ILE A 12 -6.97 14.00 -10.46
CA ILE A 12 -5.56 14.38 -10.69
C ILE A 12 -4.64 13.32 -10.08
N ARG A 13 -4.91 12.88 -8.84
CA ARG A 13 -4.16 11.80 -8.18
C ARG A 13 -4.21 10.50 -9.00
N LEU A 14 -5.36 10.18 -9.57
CA LEU A 14 -5.54 8.99 -10.41
C LEU A 14 -4.70 9.09 -11.69
N ALA A 15 -4.78 10.22 -12.42
CA ALA A 15 -4.01 10.46 -13.63
C ALA A 15 -2.48 10.42 -13.38
N VAL A 16 -2.05 10.99 -12.25
CA VAL A 16 -0.64 10.94 -11.82
C VAL A 16 -0.23 9.49 -11.48
N ALA A 17 -1.05 8.75 -10.74
CA ALA A 17 -0.78 7.36 -10.38
C ALA A 17 -0.69 6.45 -11.61
N GLU A 18 -1.59 6.61 -12.59
CA GLU A 18 -1.52 5.89 -13.86
C GLU A 18 -0.25 6.21 -14.64
N SER A 19 0.12 7.50 -14.71
CA SER A 19 1.33 7.95 -15.38
C SER A 19 2.58 7.39 -14.71
N LEU A 20 2.67 7.45 -13.38
CA LEU A 20 3.75 6.85 -12.61
C LEU A 20 3.81 5.34 -12.77
N SER A 21 2.66 4.65 -12.83
CA SER A 21 2.59 3.22 -13.10
C SER A 21 3.16 2.88 -14.47
N LYS A 22 2.84 3.67 -15.51
CA LYS A 22 3.40 3.50 -16.86
C LYS A 22 4.91 3.78 -16.86
N LEU A 23 5.37 4.84 -16.20
CA LEU A 23 6.78 5.23 -16.11
C LEU A 23 7.62 4.20 -15.35
N ALA A 24 7.18 3.77 -14.16
CA ALA A 24 7.87 2.76 -13.35
C ALA A 24 7.98 1.39 -14.04
N GLY A 25 7.11 1.12 -15.03
CA GLY A 25 7.17 -0.10 -15.84
C GLY A 25 8.39 -0.19 -16.75
N LYS A 26 9.01 0.95 -17.09
CA LYS A 26 10.23 1.01 -17.92
C LYS A 26 11.43 0.87 -17.00
N LYS A 27 12.28 -0.15 -17.21
CA LYS A 27 13.43 -0.48 -16.35
C LYS A 27 14.31 0.75 -16.06
N GLN A 28 14.66 1.50 -17.09
CA GLN A 28 15.47 2.73 -17.04
C GLN A 28 14.83 3.90 -16.27
N ASN A 29 13.52 3.88 -16.06
CA ASN A 29 12.81 4.95 -15.36
C ASN A 29 12.54 4.62 -13.89
N SER A 30 12.66 3.35 -13.48
CA SER A 30 12.31 2.92 -12.12
C SER A 30 13.10 3.69 -11.05
N LEU A 31 14.43 3.74 -11.19
CA LEU A 31 15.32 4.53 -10.32
C LEU A 31 14.99 6.02 -10.34
N ARG A 32 14.66 6.58 -11.51
CA ARG A 32 14.30 7.99 -11.67
C ARG A 32 13.01 8.33 -10.95
N VAL A 33 11.98 7.48 -11.09
CA VAL A 33 10.70 7.65 -10.41
C VAL A 33 10.88 7.62 -8.89
N ALA A 34 11.66 6.65 -8.37
CA ALA A 34 11.99 6.58 -6.96
C ALA A 34 12.97 7.67 -6.48
N GLY A 35 13.57 8.42 -7.40
CA GLY A 35 14.41 9.58 -7.12
C GLY A 35 13.64 10.90 -7.05
N ILE A 36 12.38 10.93 -7.47
CA ILE A 36 11.52 12.12 -7.35
C ILE A 36 11.24 12.35 -5.86
N PRO A 37 11.55 13.53 -5.31
CA PRO A 37 11.22 13.86 -3.92
C PRO A 37 9.71 13.71 -3.67
N GLY A 38 9.31 13.03 -2.59
CA GLY A 38 7.91 12.82 -2.24
C GLY A 38 7.21 11.68 -2.99
N ALA A 39 7.89 10.97 -3.91
CA ALA A 39 7.24 9.92 -4.70
C ALA A 39 6.78 8.73 -3.86
N MET A 40 7.56 8.30 -2.86
CA MET A 40 7.17 7.19 -2.00
C MET A 40 6.02 7.58 -1.06
N GLU A 41 5.99 8.82 -0.61
CA GLU A 41 4.92 9.40 0.20
C GLU A 41 3.62 9.51 -0.60
N PHE A 42 3.71 9.95 -1.87
CA PHE A 42 2.58 9.93 -2.80
C PHE A 42 2.06 8.51 -3.02
N ILE A 43 2.95 7.55 -3.30
CA ILE A 43 2.53 6.17 -3.50
C ILE A 43 1.92 5.59 -2.22
N SER A 44 2.46 5.96 -1.05
CA SER A 44 1.90 5.59 0.26
C SER A 44 0.53 6.20 0.51
N SER A 45 0.22 7.40 0.00
CA SER A 45 -1.10 8.02 0.13
C SER A 45 -2.16 7.37 -0.75
N LEU A 46 -1.76 6.68 -1.82
CA LEU A 46 -2.68 5.83 -2.62
C LEU A 46 -3.13 4.59 -1.84
N LEU A 47 -2.34 4.15 -0.85
CA LEU A 47 -2.58 2.95 -0.08
C LEU A 47 -3.43 3.24 1.17
N ASN A 48 -4.70 2.85 1.10
CA ASN A 48 -5.68 2.93 2.17
C ASN A 48 -6.08 1.53 2.63
N THR A 49 -5.84 1.24 3.90
CA THR A 49 -6.30 0.00 4.53
C THR A 49 -7.39 0.31 5.55
N GLN A 50 -8.36 -0.59 5.73
CA GLN A 50 -9.47 -0.41 6.68
C GLN A 50 -8.99 -0.19 8.13
N ARG A 51 -7.76 -0.60 8.49
CA ARG A 51 -7.20 -0.30 9.81
C ARG A 51 -6.97 1.20 10.01
N SER A 52 -6.72 1.92 8.93
CA SER A 52 -6.41 3.35 8.95
C SER A 52 -7.65 4.25 9.04
N SER A 53 -8.86 3.71 8.83
CA SER A 53 -10.14 4.45 8.88
C SER A 53 -10.86 4.34 10.22
N ASN A 54 -10.57 3.33 11.04
CA ASN A 54 -11.30 3.06 12.29
C ASN A 54 -10.96 4.03 13.46
N GLY A 55 -10.21 5.11 13.19
CA GLY A 55 -9.90 6.15 14.18
C GLY A 55 -10.81 7.38 14.13
N ALA A 56 -11.78 7.42 13.22
CA ALA A 56 -12.70 8.56 13.07
C ALA A 56 -14.04 8.09 12.52
N SER A 57 -14.93 7.64 13.40
CA SER A 57 -16.36 7.59 13.12
C SER A 57 -17.07 8.25 14.28
N ASP A 58 -17.18 9.58 14.20
CA ASP A 58 -18.31 10.28 14.78
C ASP A 58 -19.50 10.06 13.84
N GLU A 59 -20.64 9.75 14.41
CA GLU A 59 -21.81 9.24 13.72
C GLU A 59 -22.48 10.34 12.88
N THR A 60 -22.55 10.21 11.55
CA THR A 60 -23.70 10.73 10.80
C THR A 60 -23.92 10.04 9.44
N LEU A 61 -25.16 9.63 9.27
CA LEU A 61 -25.93 9.06 8.14
C LEU A 61 -25.55 9.52 6.71
N GLU A 62 -25.55 8.60 5.73
CA GLU A 62 -26.53 8.51 4.61
C GLU A 62 -26.10 7.57 3.45
N GLY A 63 -26.75 6.40 3.39
CA GLY A 63 -27.46 5.87 2.21
C GLY A 63 -26.70 5.40 0.96
N GLU A 64 -26.23 6.32 0.12
CA GLU A 64 -26.07 6.02 -1.32
C GLU A 64 -24.70 6.38 -1.92
N SER A 65 -23.78 6.99 -1.16
CA SER A 65 -22.43 7.40 -1.63
C SER A 65 -21.30 6.40 -1.34
N VAL A 66 -21.55 5.38 -0.50
CA VAL A 66 -20.50 4.46 0.02
C VAL A 66 -19.82 3.65 -1.09
N ASN A 67 -20.52 3.35 -2.18
CA ASN A 67 -20.04 2.43 -3.20
C ASN A 67 -18.97 3.07 -4.13
N ASP A 68 -19.13 4.35 -4.47
CA ASP A 68 -18.21 5.06 -5.37
C ASP A 68 -16.86 5.34 -4.71
N GLN A 69 -16.87 5.77 -3.44
CA GLN A 69 -15.65 5.99 -2.66
C GLN A 69 -14.87 4.68 -2.43
N GLN A 70 -15.57 3.58 -2.19
CA GLN A 70 -14.93 2.28 -1.97
C GLN A 70 -14.30 1.72 -3.24
N ASN A 71 -14.92 1.95 -4.40
CA ASN A 71 -14.35 1.62 -5.71
C ASN A 71 -13.11 2.49 -6.02
N GLU A 72 -13.15 3.78 -5.70
CA GLU A 72 -12.03 4.71 -5.86
C GLU A 72 -10.82 4.30 -4.99
N PHE A 73 -11.03 3.97 -3.71
CA PHE A 73 -9.97 3.46 -2.83
C PHE A 73 -9.39 2.14 -3.35
N SER A 74 -10.23 1.25 -3.88
CA SER A 74 -9.76 0.01 -4.49
C SER A 74 -8.85 0.30 -5.70
N ALA A 75 -9.25 1.20 -6.60
CA ALA A 75 -8.45 1.59 -7.75
C ALA A 75 -7.09 2.17 -7.34
N PHE A 76 -7.06 3.08 -6.36
CA PHE A 76 -5.80 3.61 -5.84
C PHE A 76 -4.91 2.54 -5.21
N ASN A 77 -5.47 1.64 -4.40
CA ASN A 77 -4.75 0.52 -3.82
C ASN A 77 -4.13 -0.38 -4.91
N GLN A 78 -4.90 -0.67 -5.96
CA GLN A 78 -4.42 -1.48 -7.08
C GLN A 78 -3.27 -0.82 -7.85
N LEU A 79 -3.32 0.51 -8.03
CA LEU A 79 -2.28 1.30 -8.68
C LEU A 79 -1.03 1.44 -7.82
N GLY A 80 -1.19 1.84 -6.55
CA GLY A 80 -0.09 1.99 -5.59
C GLY A 80 0.73 0.71 -5.47
N LEU A 81 0.06 -0.43 -5.25
CA LEU A 81 0.73 -1.74 -5.20
C LEU A 81 1.40 -2.13 -6.53
N SER A 82 0.83 -1.72 -7.68
CA SER A 82 1.43 -1.98 -8.99
C SER A 82 2.70 -1.15 -9.22
N ILE A 83 2.69 0.12 -8.83
CA ILE A 83 3.85 1.02 -8.89
C ILE A 83 4.96 0.47 -8.00
N LEU A 84 4.65 0.19 -6.73
CA LEU A 84 5.63 -0.36 -5.79
C LEU A 84 6.26 -1.66 -6.26
N LYS A 85 5.44 -2.60 -6.78
CA LYS A 85 5.95 -3.86 -7.36
C LYS A 85 6.90 -3.61 -8.53
N LYS A 86 6.62 -2.60 -9.37
CA LYS A 86 7.49 -2.26 -10.50
C LYS A 86 8.81 -1.65 -10.02
N LEU A 87 8.76 -0.76 -9.03
CA LEU A 87 9.94 -0.13 -8.43
C LEU A 87 10.83 -1.13 -7.69
N ALA A 88 10.23 -2.04 -6.90
CA ALA A 88 10.92 -3.07 -6.11
C ALA A 88 11.62 -4.16 -6.95
N ARG A 89 11.60 -4.08 -8.28
CA ARG A 89 12.46 -4.92 -9.13
C ARG A 89 13.92 -4.50 -9.06
N ASP A 90 14.17 -3.28 -8.61
CA ASP A 90 15.49 -2.71 -8.38
C ASP A 90 15.80 -2.74 -6.87
N HIS A 91 17.00 -3.17 -6.52
CA HIS A 91 17.41 -3.35 -5.12
C HIS A 91 17.54 -2.02 -4.36
N ASP A 92 18.00 -0.95 -5.01
CA ASP A 92 18.14 0.37 -4.38
C ASP A 92 16.75 0.95 -4.06
N ASN A 93 15.78 0.67 -4.92
CA ASN A 93 14.39 1.04 -4.67
C ASN A 93 13.77 0.25 -3.51
N CYS A 94 14.15 -1.02 -3.32
CA CYS A 94 13.67 -1.80 -2.18
C CYS A 94 14.07 -1.15 -0.85
N GLU A 95 15.29 -0.63 -0.75
CA GLU A 95 15.76 0.10 0.43
C GLU A 95 14.93 1.36 0.68
N LYS A 96 14.74 2.20 -0.36
CA LYS A 96 13.89 3.41 -0.26
C LYS A 96 12.47 3.10 0.20
N ILE A 97 11.88 2.03 -0.33
CA ILE A 97 10.54 1.58 0.05
C ILE A 97 10.50 1.17 1.53
N GLY A 98 11.49 0.41 2.00
CA GLY A 98 11.58 0.02 3.41
C GLY A 98 11.73 1.21 4.36
N ASN A 99 12.57 2.17 3.99
CA ASN A 99 12.84 3.36 4.80
C ASN A 99 11.70 4.40 4.78
N THR A 100 10.74 4.25 3.87
CA THR A 100 9.58 5.17 3.81
C THR A 100 8.66 4.91 4.99
N ARG A 101 8.53 5.91 5.88
CA ARG A 101 7.77 5.81 7.13
C ARG A 101 6.35 5.28 6.90
N GLY A 102 5.99 4.21 7.59
CA GLY A 102 4.65 3.62 7.59
C GLY A 102 4.25 2.90 6.30
N LEU A 103 5.09 2.89 5.26
CA LEU A 103 4.79 2.21 4.01
C LEU A 103 4.87 0.68 4.15
N LEU A 104 5.92 0.18 4.79
CA LEU A 104 6.11 -1.26 5.00
C LEU A 104 4.96 -1.90 5.84
N PRO A 105 4.51 -1.30 6.96
CA PRO A 105 3.32 -1.75 7.67
C PRO A 105 2.05 -1.80 6.81
N LYS A 106 1.80 -0.78 5.96
CA LYS A 106 0.65 -0.77 5.05
C LYS A 106 0.70 -1.94 4.06
N ILE A 107 1.86 -2.21 3.47
CA ILE A 107 2.03 -3.32 2.52
C ILE A 107 1.75 -4.66 3.20
N ILE A 108 2.23 -4.84 4.42
CA ILE A 108 1.99 -6.06 5.21
C ILE A 108 0.51 -6.20 5.54
N ASP A 109 -0.17 -5.12 5.92
CA ASP A 109 -1.62 -5.14 6.21
C ASP A 109 -2.46 -5.58 4.98
N PHE A 110 -2.04 -5.25 3.75
CA PHE A 110 -2.66 -5.79 2.53
C PHE A 110 -2.41 -7.29 2.32
N SER A 111 -1.36 -7.87 2.92
CA SER A 111 -1.08 -9.31 2.84
C SER A 111 -1.85 -10.12 3.90
N CYS A 112 -2.11 -9.52 5.05
CA CYS A 112 -2.83 -10.11 6.18
C CYS A 112 -4.35 -10.06 5.97
N THR A 113 -4.85 -10.92 5.09
CA THR A 113 -6.25 -10.85 4.64
C THR A 113 -7.19 -11.90 5.26
N GLY A 114 -6.68 -12.84 6.07
CA GLY A 114 -7.39 -14.00 6.65
C GLY A 114 -8.86 -13.78 7.01
N GLU A 115 -9.16 -13.13 8.13
CA GLU A 115 -10.54 -12.89 8.57
C GLU A 115 -11.27 -11.87 7.71
N ARG A 116 -10.52 -10.91 7.15
CA ARG A 116 -11.12 -9.77 6.48
C ARG A 116 -11.64 -10.13 5.08
N LEU A 117 -11.05 -11.11 4.37
CA LEU A 117 -11.52 -11.59 3.05
C LEU A 117 -12.97 -12.04 3.04
N PHE A 118 -13.49 -12.48 4.18
CA PHE A 118 -14.82 -13.08 4.29
C PHE A 118 -15.89 -12.10 4.77
N ARG A 119 -15.54 -10.89 5.25
CA ARG A 119 -16.51 -9.94 5.79
C ARG A 119 -17.36 -9.21 4.74
N ASN A 120 -16.86 -8.96 3.53
CA ASN A 120 -17.59 -8.21 2.49
C ASN A 120 -17.48 -8.92 1.12
N SER A 121 -18.63 -9.32 0.55
CA SER A 121 -18.74 -10.10 -0.70
C SER A 121 -18.36 -9.29 -1.95
N HIS A 122 -18.65 -7.99 -1.96
CA HIS A 122 -18.57 -7.14 -3.15
C HIS A 122 -17.14 -6.77 -3.59
N ASP A 123 -16.13 -7.01 -2.75
CA ASP A 123 -14.73 -6.58 -2.98
C ASP A 123 -13.71 -7.73 -2.89
N LYS A 124 -14.18 -8.99 -2.81
CA LYS A 124 -13.33 -10.16 -2.58
C LYS A 124 -12.22 -10.29 -3.63
N TYR A 125 -12.52 -10.04 -4.90
CA TYR A 125 -11.54 -10.15 -5.99
C TYR A 125 -10.43 -9.08 -5.88
N SER A 126 -10.79 -7.83 -5.67
CA SER A 126 -9.80 -6.74 -5.58
C SER A 126 -8.85 -6.95 -4.38
N ARG A 127 -9.39 -7.46 -3.27
CA ARG A 127 -8.64 -7.74 -2.05
C ARG A 127 -7.69 -8.92 -2.20
N ILE A 128 -8.13 -10.00 -2.85
CA ILE A 128 -7.25 -11.10 -3.24
C ILE A 128 -6.14 -10.60 -4.16
N LEU A 129 -6.47 -9.73 -5.12
CA LEU A 129 -5.49 -9.15 -6.03
C LEU A 129 -4.49 -8.24 -5.30
N ALA A 130 -4.96 -7.45 -4.33
CA ALA A 130 -4.13 -6.62 -3.47
C ALA A 130 -3.17 -7.47 -2.64
N ALA A 131 -3.67 -8.52 -1.98
CA ALA A 131 -2.86 -9.48 -1.22
C ALA A 131 -1.81 -10.18 -2.10
N LYS A 132 -2.20 -10.60 -3.30
CA LYS A 132 -1.28 -11.22 -4.25
C LYS A 132 -0.18 -10.25 -4.68
N LYS A 133 -0.51 -8.98 -4.91
CA LYS A 133 0.47 -7.94 -5.28
C LYS A 133 1.39 -7.59 -4.10
N SER A 134 0.86 -7.44 -2.88
CA SER A 134 1.65 -7.15 -1.68
C SER A 134 2.60 -8.29 -1.35
N LEU A 135 2.17 -9.55 -1.41
CA LEU A 135 3.05 -10.71 -1.20
C LEU A 135 4.18 -10.79 -2.25
N ARG A 136 3.87 -10.50 -3.52
CA ARG A 136 4.90 -10.42 -4.56
C ARG A 136 5.92 -9.32 -4.28
N MET A 137 5.46 -8.19 -3.75
CA MET A 137 6.33 -7.10 -3.33
C MET A 137 7.18 -7.46 -2.12
N LEU A 138 6.60 -8.04 -1.07
CA LEU A 138 7.33 -8.54 0.10
C LEU A 138 8.39 -9.58 -0.28
N LYS A 139 8.07 -10.46 -1.24
CA LYS A 139 9.06 -11.39 -1.82
C LYS A 139 10.23 -10.66 -2.47
N LEU A 140 10.00 -9.54 -3.16
CA LEU A 140 11.07 -8.73 -3.77
C LEU A 140 11.93 -8.06 -2.69
N LEU A 141 11.31 -7.47 -1.66
CA LEU A 141 12.01 -6.86 -0.53
C LEU A 141 12.87 -7.89 0.22
N ALA A 142 12.33 -9.07 0.50
CA ALA A 142 13.03 -10.14 1.21
C ALA A 142 14.24 -10.68 0.42
N ARG A 143 14.19 -10.60 -0.93
CA ARG A 143 15.28 -11.00 -1.83
C ARG A 143 16.37 -9.95 -1.97
N THR A 144 16.21 -8.76 -1.39
CA THR A 144 17.26 -7.76 -1.39
C THR A 144 18.50 -8.29 -0.66
N SER A 145 19.66 -8.15 -1.30
CA SER A 145 20.95 -8.59 -0.76
C SER A 145 21.58 -7.48 0.10
N GLY A 146 22.72 -7.79 0.71
CA GLY A 146 23.47 -6.82 1.50
C GLY A 146 22.82 -6.43 2.83
N THR A 147 23.32 -5.35 3.42
CA THR A 147 22.88 -4.82 4.73
C THR A 147 21.46 -4.29 4.67
N ALA A 148 21.09 -3.53 3.63
CA ALA A 148 19.73 -3.06 3.41
C ALA A 148 18.73 -4.22 3.37
N GLY A 149 19.06 -5.31 2.67
CA GLY A 149 18.26 -6.53 2.65
C GLY A 149 18.11 -7.21 4.01
N LYS A 150 19.15 -7.18 4.84
CA LYS A 150 19.10 -7.71 6.21
C LYS A 150 18.11 -6.92 7.06
N HIS A 151 18.19 -5.59 7.06
CA HIS A 151 17.27 -4.72 7.79
C HIS A 151 15.82 -4.92 7.29
N LEU A 152 15.60 -4.92 5.97
CA LEU A 152 14.28 -5.18 5.39
C LEU A 152 13.65 -6.49 5.91
N ARG A 153 14.42 -7.58 5.98
CA ARG A 153 13.91 -8.86 6.51
C ARG A 153 13.60 -8.78 8.00
N GLN A 154 14.42 -8.09 8.79
CA GLN A 154 14.19 -7.88 10.22
C GLN A 154 12.91 -7.07 10.45
N ASP A 155 12.75 -5.93 9.76
CA ASP A 155 11.56 -5.08 9.85
C ASP A 155 10.29 -5.83 9.45
N ILE A 156 10.34 -6.62 8.37
CA ILE A 156 9.20 -7.44 7.93
C ILE A 156 8.79 -8.42 9.04
N VAL A 157 9.75 -9.11 9.66
CA VAL A 157 9.46 -10.07 10.74
C VAL A 157 8.86 -9.36 11.96
N GLU A 158 9.46 -8.24 12.37
CA GLU A 158 8.99 -7.46 13.51
C GLU A 158 7.56 -6.95 13.31
N ILE A 159 7.25 -6.38 12.14
CA ILE A 159 5.91 -5.85 11.85
C ILE A 159 4.88 -6.98 11.79
N VAL A 160 5.22 -8.12 11.18
CA VAL A 160 4.32 -9.28 11.14
C VAL A 160 4.04 -9.80 12.55
N HIS A 161 5.07 -9.89 13.40
CA HIS A 161 4.93 -10.29 14.80
C HIS A 161 4.01 -9.34 15.58
N ASN A 162 4.23 -8.03 15.45
CA ASN A 162 3.42 -7.00 16.11
C ASN A 162 1.95 -7.04 15.64
N ASN A 163 1.70 -7.29 14.36
CA ASN A 163 0.34 -7.42 13.82
C ASN A 163 -0.40 -8.66 14.36
N GLN A 164 0.31 -9.76 14.63
CA GLN A 164 -0.31 -10.96 15.24
C GLN A 164 -0.73 -10.71 16.69
N HIS A 165 0.09 -10.01 17.48
CA HIS A 165 -0.20 -9.75 18.89
C HIS A 165 -1.32 -8.71 19.11
N GLN A 166 -1.43 -7.72 18.23
CA GLN A 166 -2.52 -6.75 18.30
C GLN A 166 -3.89 -7.37 17.98
N GLY A 167 -3.95 -8.49 17.26
CA GLY A 167 -5.18 -9.27 17.07
C GLY A 167 -5.65 -10.00 18.34
N ASN A 168 -4.71 -10.33 19.23
CA ASN A 168 -5.00 -11.08 20.47
C ASN A 168 -5.31 -10.17 21.68
N SER A 169 -5.07 -8.86 21.60
CA SER A 169 -5.36 -7.90 22.68
C SER A 169 -6.79 -7.33 22.66
N GLN A 170 -7.71 -7.97 21.95
CA GLN A 170 -9.15 -7.62 21.93
C GLN A 170 -10.03 -8.76 22.44
N VAL A 171 -9.44 -9.73 23.16
CA VAL A 171 -10.15 -10.90 23.68
C VAL A 171 -9.91 -11.05 25.18
N TRP A 172 -10.11 -9.99 25.96
CA TRP A 172 -10.32 -10.05 27.41
C TRP A 172 -11.20 -8.87 27.84
#